data_AF-A0A1I3DSZ8-F1
#
_entry.id   AF-A0A1I3DSZ8-F1
#
_cell.length_a   1.000
_cell.length_b   1.000
_cell.length_c   1.000
_cell.angle_alpha   90.00
_cell.angle_beta   90.00
_cell.angle_gamma   90.00
#
_symmetry.space_group_name_H-M   'P 1'
#
loop_
_entity.id
_entity.type
_entity.pdbx_description
1 polymer ?
#
loop_
_entity_poly.entity_id
_entity_poly.type
_entity_poly.pdbx_seq_one_letter_code
_entity_poly.pdbx_strand_id
1 'polypeptide(L)'
;MKKHSIFQSFSRKGNCLDNSPMENFFSLLKQEVYHGQVFHSYEELERTIVTFIDYYNHRRIKRKLDWMSPIDYRKEIQNAA
;
A
#
# COMPACT_ATOMS: atom_id res chain seq x y z
N MET A 1 6.61 16.98 12.75
CA MET A 1 5.72 15.89 13.23
C MET A 1 4.75 16.36 14.32
N LYS A 2 5.20 16.74 15.54
CA LYS A 2 4.29 17.22 16.61
C LYS A 2 3.47 18.46 16.26
N LYS A 3 4.04 19.40 15.48
CA LYS A 3 3.33 20.61 14.99
C LYS A 3 2.12 20.29 14.08
N HIS A 4 2.09 19.10 13.46
CA HIS A 4 0.98 18.63 12.63
C HIS A 4 0.15 17.56 13.34
N SER A 5 0.32 17.39 14.67
CA SER A 5 -0.33 16.33 15.45
C SER A 5 -0.05 14.91 14.93
N ILE A 6 1.09 14.72 14.25
CA ILE A 6 1.56 13.40 13.81
C ILE A 6 2.54 12.88 14.87
N PHE A 7 2.18 11.75 15.45
CA PHE A 7 2.98 11.05 16.45
C PHE A 7 3.57 9.79 15.83
N GLN A 8 4.87 9.57 16.06
CA GLN A 8 5.50 8.31 15.67
C GLN A 8 4.98 7.21 16.61
N SER A 9 4.32 6.20 16.06
CA SER A 9 4.01 4.97 16.80
C SER A 9 5.18 4.00 16.63
N PHE A 10 5.87 3.71 17.73
CA PHE A 10 6.78 2.57 17.79
C PHE A 10 6.06 1.47 18.56
N SER A 11 5.68 0.43 17.84
CA SER A 11 5.13 -0.78 18.43
C SER A 11 6.22 -1.45 19.31
N ARG A 12 5.83 -2.08 20.43
CA ARG A 12 6.77 -2.84 21.26
C ARG A 12 7.38 -3.99 20.44
N LYS A 13 8.61 -4.41 20.78
CA LYS A 13 9.26 -5.57 20.14
C LYS A 13 8.32 -6.78 20.16
N GLY A 14 8.02 -7.33 18.98
CA GLY A 14 7.08 -8.45 18.81
C GLY A 14 5.63 -8.07 18.45
N ASN A 15 5.30 -6.77 18.40
CA ASN A 15 4.02 -6.29 17.88
C ASN A 15 4.26 -5.56 16.55
N CYS A 16 3.95 -6.18 15.42
CA CYS A 16 4.17 -5.60 14.09
C CYS A 16 2.85 -5.21 13.38
N LEU A 17 1.75 -5.07 14.12
CA LEU A 17 0.43 -4.83 13.53
C LEU A 17 0.40 -3.59 12.62
N ASP A 18 1.13 -2.54 12.98
CA ASP A 18 1.22 -1.31 12.19
C ASP A 18 2.10 -1.48 10.95
N ASN A 19 3.13 -2.33 11.02
CA ASN A 19 4.10 -2.51 9.93
C ASN A 19 3.66 -3.60 8.93
N SER A 20 2.95 -4.62 9.40
CA SER A 20 2.56 -5.79 8.60
C SER A 20 1.78 -5.42 7.32
N PRO A 21 0.85 -4.45 7.31
CA PRO A 21 0.20 -3.99 6.08
C PRO A 21 1.18 -3.37 5.06
N MET A 22 2.15 -2.60 5.53
CA MET A 22 3.15 -1.98 4.67
C MET A 22 4.18 -3.00 4.16
N GLU A 23 4.61 -3.94 4.99
CA GLU A 23 5.45 -5.06 4.57
C GLU A 23 4.77 -5.85 3.44
N ASN A 24 3.49 -6.18 3.60
CA ASN A 24 2.71 -6.86 2.56
C ASN A 24 2.68 -6.05 1.26
N PHE A 25 2.39 -4.75 1.33
CA PHE A 25 2.40 -3.87 0.16
C PHE A 25 3.74 -3.89 -0.57
N PHE A 26 4.86 -3.75 0.16
CA PHE A 26 6.19 -3.74 -0.44
C PHE A 26 6.59 -5.11 -1.01
N SER A 27 6.20 -6.21 -0.37
CA SER A 27 6.42 -7.55 -0.92
C SER A 27 5.72 -7.72 -2.27
N LEU A 28 4.46 -7.27 -2.38
CA LEU A 28 3.70 -7.34 -3.62
C LEU A 28 4.28 -6.43 -4.70
N LEU A 29 4.63 -5.18 -4.36
CA LEU A 29 5.28 -4.26 -5.30
C LEU A 29 6.56 -4.89 -5.86
N LYS A 30 7.42 -5.45 -5.00
CA LYS A 30 8.66 -6.05 -5.47
C LYS A 30 8.41 -7.26 -6.36
N GLN A 31 7.47 -8.13 -5.97
CA GLN A 31 7.16 -9.34 -6.72
C GLN A 31 6.51 -9.06 -8.08
N GLU A 32 5.58 -8.11 -8.16
CA GLU A 32 4.78 -7.85 -9.35
C GLU A 32 5.41 -6.82 -10.29
N VAL A 33 6.26 -5.92 -9.78
CA VAL A 33 6.79 -4.79 -10.55
C VAL A 33 8.31 -4.79 -10.67
N TYR A 34 9.02 -5.15 -9.61
CA TYR A 34 10.47 -4.93 -9.56
C TYR A 34 11.28 -6.15 -9.98
N HIS A 35 10.93 -7.32 -9.48
CA HIS A 35 11.71 -8.54 -9.72
C HIS A 35 11.60 -8.98 -11.18
N GLY A 36 12.75 -9.18 -11.81
CA GLY A 36 12.85 -9.60 -13.21
C GLY A 36 12.71 -8.47 -14.23
N GLN A 37 12.59 -7.21 -13.79
CA GLN A 37 12.56 -6.03 -14.65
C GLN A 37 13.89 -5.27 -14.60
N VAL A 38 14.29 -4.71 -15.73
CA VAL A 38 15.43 -3.80 -15.84
C VAL A 38 14.87 -2.41 -16.12
N PHE A 39 15.17 -1.46 -15.25
CA PHE A 39 14.81 -0.06 -15.44
C PHE A 39 16.03 0.69 -15.95
N HIS A 40 15.87 1.45 -17.02
CA HIS A 40 16.96 2.19 -17.67
C HIS A 40 17.05 3.63 -17.19
N SER A 41 16.05 4.12 -16.46
CA SER A 41 16.08 5.44 -15.84
C SER A 41 15.31 5.48 -14.52
N TYR A 42 15.62 6.48 -13.69
CA TYR A 42 14.88 6.73 -12.46
C TYR A 42 13.41 7.06 -12.76
N GLU A 43 13.16 7.87 -13.78
CA GLU A 43 11.82 8.32 -14.18
C GLU A 43 10.94 7.15 -14.65
N GLU A 44 11.55 6.14 -15.29
CA GLU A 44 10.85 4.91 -15.65
C GLU A 44 10.41 4.13 -14.42
N LEU A 45 11.31 3.93 -13.46
CA LEU A 45 11.01 3.27 -12.20
C LEU A 45 9.93 4.03 -11.41
N GLU A 46 10.08 5.35 -11.29
CA GLU A 46 9.13 6.22 -10.58
C GLU A 46 7.74 6.14 -11.19
N ARG A 47 7.60 6.31 -12.51
CA ARG A 47 6.31 6.20 -13.21
C ARG A 47 5.67 4.83 -12.99
N THR A 48 6.48 3.77 -13.01
CA THR A 48 5.99 2.41 -12.81
C THR A 48 5.46 2.21 -11.38
N ILE A 49 6.19 2.71 -10.37
CA ILE A 49 5.75 2.67 -8.97
C ILE A 49 4.47 3.48 -8.76
N VAL A 50 4.38 4.71 -9.31
CA VAL A 50 3.17 5.55 -9.22
C VAL A 50 1.97 4.85 -9.84
N THR A 51 2.16 4.25 -11.02
CA THR A 51 1.10 3.48 -11.71
C THR A 51 0.66 2.27 -10.88
N PHE A 52 1.60 1.56 -10.25
CA PHE A 52 1.29 0.44 -9.37
C PHE A 52 0.52 0.88 -8.13
N ILE A 53 0.86 2.03 -7.54
CA ILE A 53 0.14 2.58 -6.38
C ILE A 53 -1.31 2.91 -6.75
N ASP A 54 -1.54 3.54 -7.90
CA ASP A 54 -2.90 3.80 -8.41
C ASP A 54 -3.68 2.50 -8.58
N TYR A 55 -3.10 1.54 -9.31
CA TYR A 55 -3.68 0.21 -9.49
C TYR A 55 -4.00 -0.47 -8.16
N TYR A 56 -3.04 -0.50 -7.22
CA TYR A 56 -3.19 -1.16 -5.93
C TYR A 56 -4.36 -0.57 -5.14
N ASN A 57 -4.51 0.76 -5.13
CA ASN A 57 -5.52 1.43 -4.33
C ASN A 57 -6.92 1.44 -4.97
N HIS A 58 -6.99 1.59 -6.30
CA HIS A 58 -8.25 1.83 -7.01
C HIS A 58 -8.79 0.62 -7.76
N ARG A 59 -7.95 -0.36 -8.10
CA ARG A 59 -8.33 -1.45 -9.02
C ARG A 59 -8.04 -2.84 -8.49
N ARG A 60 -7.10 -2.99 -7.56
CA ARG A 60 -6.70 -4.30 -7.05
C ARG A 60 -7.80 -4.93 -6.20
N ILE A 61 -8.41 -5.97 -6.72
CA ILE A 61 -9.43 -6.74 -6.01
C ILE A 61 -8.78 -7.62 -4.95
N LYS A 62 -9.31 -7.57 -3.72
CA LYS A 62 -8.88 -8.42 -2.61
C LYS A 62 -10.05 -9.22 -2.05
N ARG A 63 -9.94 -10.55 -2.04
CA ARG A 63 -10.95 -11.45 -1.42
C ARG A 63 -11.22 -11.11 0.05
N LYS A 64 -10.21 -10.67 0.80
CA LYS A 64 -10.37 -10.25 2.21
C LYS A 64 -11.16 -8.94 2.38
N LEU A 65 -11.32 -8.17 1.31
CA LEU A 65 -12.06 -6.90 1.28
C LEU A 65 -13.38 -7.08 0.55
N ASP A 66 -14.00 -8.25 0.66
CA ASP A 66 -15.24 -8.62 -0.05
C ASP A 66 -15.18 -8.33 -1.55
N TRP A 67 -14.06 -8.71 -2.17
CA TRP A 67 -13.83 -8.50 -3.61
C TRP A 67 -13.87 -7.03 -4.06
N MET A 68 -13.57 -6.09 -3.16
CA MET A 68 -13.42 -4.66 -3.48
C MET A 68 -11.95 -4.25 -3.61
N SER A 69 -11.74 -3.08 -4.22
CA SER A 69 -10.47 -2.35 -4.12
C SER A 69 -10.29 -1.76 -2.71
N PRO A 70 -9.06 -1.45 -2.26
CA PRO A 70 -8.82 -0.82 -0.97
C PRO A 70 -9.61 0.48 -0.76
N ILE A 71 -9.72 1.32 -1.79
CA ILE A 71 -10.46 2.58 -1.71
C ILE A 71 -11.97 2.33 -1.67
N ASP A 72 -12.49 1.42 -2.47
CA ASP A 72 -13.93 1.14 -2.48
C ASP A 72 -14.37 0.52 -1.17
N TYR A 73 -13.59 -0.42 -0.63
CA TYR A 73 -13.80 -0.96 0.71
C TYR A 73 -13.80 0.14 1.78
N ARG A 74 -12.86 1.10 1.72
CA ARG A 74 -12.82 2.23 2.66
C ARG A 74 -14.07 3.11 2.56
N LYS A 75 -14.54 3.40 1.35
CA LYS A 75 -15.77 4.19 1.12
C LYS A 75 -16.99 3.48 1.68
N GLU A 76 -17.11 2.17 1.43
CA GLU A 76 -18.22 1.36 1.94
C GLU A 76 -18.28 1.40 3.48
N ILE A 77 -17.15 1.15 4.14
CA ILE A 77 -17.06 1.20 5.61
C ILE A 77 -17.35 2.61 6.16
N GLN A 78 -16.98 3.67 5.44
CA GLN A 78 -17.28 5.05 5.84
C GLN A 78 -18.75 5.42 5.66
N ASN A 79 -19.40 4.91 4.62
CA ASN A 79 -20.83 5.14 4.38
C ASN A 79 -21.73 4.32 5.33
N ALA A 80 -21.23 3.18 5.80
CA ALA A 80 -21.92 2.32 6.76
C ALA A 80 -21.78 2.78 8.23
N ALA A 81 -20.92 3.77 8.50
CA ALA A 81 -20.65 4.31 9.84
C ALA A 81 -21.44 5.61 10.09
#